data_AF-A0A7J4GNP5-F1
#
_entry.id   AF-A0A7J4GNP5-F1
#
_cell.length_a   1.000
_cell.length_b   1.000
_cell.length_c   1.000
_cell.angle_alpha   90.00
_cell.angle_beta   90.00
_cell.angle_gamma   90.00
#
_symmetry.space_group_name_H-M   'P 1'
#
loop_
_entity.id
_entity.type
_entity.pdbx_description
1 polymer ?
#
loop_
_entity_poly.entity_id
_entity_poly.type
_entity_poly.pdbx_seq_one_letter_code
_entity_poly.pdbx_strand_id
1 'polypeptide(L)' 'MADDLSDLEARLFEWIRQSDFENVPWSTAKAAKAFKVEPDDIYEALSALTRKVPKRIQVSYKGGAIRVAAE' A
#
# COMPACT_ATOMS: atom_id res chain seq x y z
N MET A 1 -7.98 1.04 17.52
CA MET A 1 -6.69 0.53 17.00
C MET A 1 -6.54 0.68 15.48
N ALA A 2 -7.60 1.07 14.73
CA ALA A 2 -7.49 1.52 13.33
C ALA A 2 -7.35 3.05 13.19
N ASP A 3 -7.21 3.78 14.31
CA ASP A 3 -7.33 5.25 14.41
C ASP A 3 -6.01 6.01 14.26
N ASP A 4 -4.88 5.31 14.04
CA ASP A 4 -3.54 5.93 13.99
C ASP A 4 -2.99 6.00 12.56
N LEU A 5 -3.85 5.89 11.54
CA LEU A 5 -3.41 6.07 10.16
C LEU A 5 -3.32 7.56 9.83
N SER A 6 -2.18 7.99 9.30
CA SER A 6 -2.07 9.32 8.70
C SER A 6 -2.99 9.45 7.47
N ASP A 7 -3.27 10.67 7.02
CA ASP A 7 -4.07 10.90 5.81
C ASP A 7 -3.50 10.15 4.59
N LEU A 8 -2.17 10.11 4.45
CA LEU A 8 -1.54 9.36 3.35
C LEU A 8 -1.72 7.85 3.53
N GLU A 9 -1.50 7.33 4.73
CA GLU A 9 -1.66 5.90 5.03
C GLU A 9 -3.10 5.43 4.80
N ALA A 10 -4.09 6.19 5.28
CA ALA A 10 -5.51 5.87 5.10
C ALA A 10 -5.91 5.89 3.62
N ARG A 11 -5.48 6.90 2.87
CA ARG A 11 -5.76 6.97 1.42
C ARG A 11 -5.03 5.89 0.63
N LEU A 12 -3.79 5.55 1.01
CA LEU A 12 -3.02 4.46 0.41
C LEU A 12 -3.69 3.12 0.66
N PHE A 13 -4.15 2.89 1.89
CA PHE A 13 -4.88 1.68 2.28
C PHE A 13 -6.16 1.51 1.45
N GLU A 14 -7.00 2.53 1.38
CA GLU A 14 -8.23 2.49 0.58
C GLU A 14 -7.95 2.31 -0.91
N TRP A 15 -6.88 2.93 -1.42
CA TRP A 15 -6.48 2.75 -2.81
C TRP A 15 -6.04 1.32 -3.11
N ILE A 16 -5.26 0.70 -2.22
CA ILE A 16 -4.87 -0.71 -2.33
C ILE A 16 -6.12 -1.61 -2.28
N ARG A 17 -7.04 -1.35 -1.34
CA ARG A 17 -8.27 -2.11 -1.15
C ARG A 17 -9.20 -2.07 -2.38
N GLN A 18 -9.24 -0.95 -3.09
CA GLN A 18 -10.04 -0.78 -4.31
C GLN A 18 -9.33 -1.28 -5.57
N SER A 19 -8.01 -1.50 -5.52
CA SER A 19 -7.19 -1.85 -6.68
C SER A 19 -6.88 -3.34 -6.73
N ASP A 20 -6.87 -3.93 -7.93
CA ASP A 20 -6.49 -5.33 -8.12
C ASP A 20 -4.96 -5.51 -8.19
N PHE A 21 -4.27 -5.23 -7.08
CA PHE A 21 -2.83 -5.47 -6.96
C PHE A 21 -2.47 -6.92 -6.60
N GLU A 22 -3.47 -7.79 -6.48
CA GLU A 22 -3.27 -9.25 -6.45
C GLU A 22 -2.85 -9.77 -7.84
N ASN A 23 -3.48 -9.24 -8.89
CA ASN A 23 -3.17 -9.60 -10.29
C ASN A 23 -2.28 -8.58 -11.01
N VAL A 24 -2.27 -7.31 -10.58
CA VAL A 24 -1.40 -6.25 -11.12
C VAL A 24 -0.12 -6.10 -10.30
N PRO A 25 1.06 -6.01 -10.92
CA PRO A 25 2.32 -5.80 -10.20
C PRO A 25 2.30 -4.47 -9.43
N TRP A 26 2.68 -4.51 -8.15
CA TRP A 26 2.89 -3.31 -7.35
C TRP A 26 4.01 -2.46 -7.96
N SER A 27 3.83 -1.14 -7.96
CA SER A 27 4.84 -0.19 -8.39
C SER A 27 4.79 1.07 -7.54
N THR A 28 5.77 1.22 -6.65
CA THR A 28 5.89 2.40 -5.79
C THR A 28 5.96 3.69 -6.59
N ALA A 29 6.66 3.69 -7.74
CA ALA A 29 6.72 4.87 -8.62
C ALA A 29 5.35 5.28 -9.18
N LYS A 30 4.49 4.30 -9.53
CA LYS A 30 3.12 4.59 -9.99
C LYS A 30 2.25 5.11 -8.85
N ALA A 31 2.37 4.52 -7.67
CA ALA A 31 1.68 5.00 -6.47
C ALA A 31 2.10 6.45 -6.15
N ALA A 32 3.40 6.73 -6.05
CA ALA A 32 3.94 8.06 -5.79
C ALA A 32 3.38 9.11 -6.77
N LYS A 33 3.32 8.77 -8.07
CA LYS A 33 2.72 9.63 -9.09
C LYS A 33 1.21 9.86 -8.90
N ALA A 34 0.46 8.83 -8.51
CA ALA A 34 -0.98 8.94 -8.27
C ALA A 34 -1.29 9.81 -7.05
N PHE A 35 -0.47 9.71 -6.00
CA PHE A 35 -0.62 10.47 -4.76
C PHE A 35 0.07 11.85 -4.80
N LYS A 36 0.89 12.12 -5.82
CA LYS A 36 1.70 13.34 -5.99
C LYS A 36 2.67 13.57 -4.82
N VAL A 37 3.32 12.50 -4.39
CA VAL A 37 4.29 12.46 -3.29
C VAL A 37 5.59 11.81 -3.77
N GLU A 38 6.63 11.79 -2.93
CA GLU A 38 7.87 11.11 -3.27
C GLU A 38 7.73 9.58 -3.11
N PRO A 39 8.52 8.77 -3.84
CA PRO A 39 8.52 7.31 -3.65
C PRO A 39 8.79 6.86 -2.21
N ASP A 40 9.63 7.62 -1.50
CA ASP A 40 9.99 7.35 -0.11
C ASP A 40 8.78 7.47 0.83
N ASP A 41 7.92 8.47 0.62
CA ASP A 41 6.67 8.60 1.38
C ASP A 41 5.76 7.37 1.22
N ILE A 42 5.72 6.78 0.02
CA ILE A 42 4.94 5.57 -0.22
C ILE A 42 5.58 4.34 0.42
N TYR A 43 6.91 4.22 0.42
CA TYR A 43 7.59 3.13 1.11
C TYR A 43 7.33 3.19 2.62
N GLU A 44 7.42 4.38 3.21
CA GLU A 44 7.14 4.58 4.63
C GLU A 44 5.69 4.29 4.96
N ALA A 45 4.74 4.81 4.18
CA ALA A 45 3.32 4.56 4.38
C ALA A 45 2.98 3.06 4.23
N LEU A 46 3.50 2.38 3.21
CA LEU A 46 3.26 0.95 3.02
C LEU A 46 3.84 0.13 4.20
N SER A 47 5.05 0.46 4.65
CA SER A 47 5.67 -0.15 5.83
C SER A 47 4.83 0.08 7.09
N ALA A 48 4.36 1.31 7.31
CA ALA A 48 3.49 1.65 8.42
C ALA A 48 2.18 0.86 8.39
N LEU A 49 1.55 0.69 7.22
CA LEU A 49 0.35 -0.13 7.08
C LEU A 49 0.59 -1.57 7.52
N THR A 50 1.70 -2.19 7.15
CA THR A 50 2.02 -3.56 7.60
C THR A 50 2.21 -3.69 9.11
N ARG A 51 2.55 -2.59 9.80
CA ARG A 51 2.71 -2.56 11.26
C ARG A 51 1.43 -2.20 12.00
N LYS A 52 0.70 -1.21 11.50
CA LYS A 52 -0.49 -0.63 12.15
C LYS A 52 -1.76 -1.43 11.86
N VAL A 53 -1.87 -1.99 10.65
CA VAL A 53 -3.02 -2.81 10.24
C VAL A 53 -2.60 -4.18 9.68
N PRO A 54 -1.77 -4.96 10.41
CA PRO A 54 -1.11 -6.17 9.91
C PRO A 54 -2.08 -7.28 9.46
N LYS A 55 -3.32 -7.29 9.97
CA LYS A 55 -4.34 -8.28 9.60
C LYS A 55 -5.16 -7.87 8.38
N ARG A 56 -5.02 -6.62 7.93
CA ARG A 56 -5.82 -6.00 6.86
C ARG A 56 -4.99 -5.65 5.63
N ILE A 57 -3.69 -5.93 5.65
CA ILE A 57 -2.80 -5.74 4.50
C ILE A 57 -1.93 -6.97 4.34
N GLN A 58 -1.72 -7.36 3.09
CA GLN A 58 -0.85 -8.47 2.73
C GLN A 58 0.10 -8.04 1.62
N VAL A 59 1.39 -8.32 1.81
CA VAL A 59 2.42 -8.16 0.78
C VAL A 59 2.94 -9.54 0.41
N SER A 60 2.93 -9.87 -0.88
CA SER A 60 3.41 -11.16 -1.38
C SER A 60 4.25 -11.01 -2.65
N TYR A 61 4.97 -12.07 -3.02
CA TYR A 61 5.75 -12.13 -4.26
C TYR A 61 5.13 -13.16 -5.20
N LYS A 62 4.81 -12.74 -6.43
CA LYS A 62 4.23 -13.61 -7.47
C LYS A 62 4.73 -13.22 -8.85
N GLY A 63 5.46 -14.15 -9.49
CA GLY A 63 5.96 -13.98 -10.86
C GLY A 63 7.04 -12.89 -10.98
N GLY A 64 7.95 -12.78 -10.02
CA GLY A 64 9.03 -11.78 -10.04
C GLY A 64 8.61 -10.36 -9.65
N ALA A 65 7.35 -10.17 -9.24
CA ALA A 65 6.83 -8.88 -8.81
C ALA A 65 6.17 -8.96 -7.42
N ILE A 66 6.19 -7.82 -6.72
CA ILE A 66 5.46 -7.62 -5.47
C ILE A 66 3.97 -7.49 -5.79
N ARG A 67 3.14 -8.08 -4.94
CA ARG A 67 1.67 -7.95 -4.91
C ARG A 67 1.30 -7.39 -3.55
N VAL A 68 0.31 -6.51 -3.53
CA VAL A 68 -0.18 -5.91 -2.29
C VAL A 68 -1.69 -6.03 -2.31
N ALA A 69 -2.30 -6.46 -1.21
CA ALA A 69 -3.75 -6.57 -1.07
C ALA A 69 -4.17 -6.00 0.28
N ALA A 70 -5.39 -5.47 0.37
CA ALA A 70 -5.93 -4.94 1.62
C ALA A 70 -7.43 -5.24 1.76
N GLU A 71 -7.90 -5.45 3.00
CA GLU A 71 -9.30 -5.74 3.37
C GLU A 71 -9.85 -4.81 4.45
#